data_AF-A0A0F2RMZ6-F1
#
_entry.id   AF-A0A0F2RMZ6-F1
#
_cell.length_a   1.000
_cell.length_b   1.000
_cell.length_c   1.000
_cell.angle_alpha   90.00
_cell.angle_beta   90.00
_cell.angle_gamma   90.00
#
_symmetry.space_group_name_H-M   'P 1'
#
loop_
_entity.id
_entity.type
_entity.pdbx_description
1 polymer ?
#
loop_
_entity_poly.entity_id
_entity_poly.type
_entity_poly.pdbx_seq_one_letter_code
_entity_poly.pdbx_strand_id
1 'polypeptide(L)'
;MTEIAKPRLFAAADKAFALCGIVGVISDLSQPVAPVASYVLVLSILGLLTVFAIGLFSHQQSQARLTAGFVCGLLAAVSAILILLQAQKPETGERGVLASYVEPIGALQAQILDLQADISEIDRTTRKIDATTTEIDARTRVIDETTRETKEAIGRVKQETSDDPRKELANMGISWGADPFRQMIKEGDIRAVDLFLQGGMKLSGARARAWVLPYYLVDDHFSPEVADLLLRNDAVEPDGLCVDAGKRFDVYFLDERLPHLDKRRDVLRKVCATPDVKKVVQAQIREEEARLEANARVNRNRPEEIEKCIREFKAGNPVNATMEAASRFSIFSVTTLRPPRDTVLAELNTWLLVGGSGDPDAAYNAAVAKGCADANRELDVDRAKLDRLKAVADFLKG
;
A
#
# COMPACT_ATOMS: atom_id res chain seq x y z
N MET A 1 47.93 0.71 102.51
CA MET A 1 47.74 0.90 101.06
C MET A 1 46.26 0.73 100.76
N THR A 2 45.51 1.83 100.75
CA THR A 2 44.09 1.87 100.43
C THR A 2 43.93 2.20 98.94
N GLU A 3 43.41 1.22 98.22
CA GLU A 3 43.19 1.26 96.77
C GLU A 3 42.08 2.27 96.43
N ILE A 4 42.44 3.30 95.67
CA ILE A 4 41.57 4.40 95.27
C ILE A 4 40.62 3.91 94.17
N ALA A 5 39.38 3.57 94.53
CA ALA A 5 38.30 3.29 93.58
C ALA A 5 37.83 4.58 92.87
N LYS A 6 38.57 5.04 91.85
CA LYS A 6 38.20 6.19 90.98
C LYS A 6 37.85 5.91 89.49
N PRO A 7 37.88 4.70 88.88
CA PRO A 7 37.73 4.60 87.43
C PRO A 7 36.28 4.55 86.88
N ARG A 8 35.24 4.29 87.69
CA ARG A 8 33.85 4.11 87.15
C ARG A 8 33.07 5.40 86.91
N LEU A 9 33.40 6.49 87.62
CA LEU A 9 32.68 7.76 87.46
C LEU A 9 33.05 8.48 86.15
N PHE A 10 34.31 8.36 85.71
CA PHE A 10 34.79 8.98 84.48
C PHE A 10 34.17 8.36 83.21
N ALA A 11 34.02 7.04 83.15
CA ALA A 11 33.40 6.39 82.00
C ALA A 11 31.91 6.72 81.81
N ALA A 12 31.19 7.05 82.89
CA ALA A 12 29.80 7.52 82.81
C ALA A 12 29.71 8.99 82.35
N ALA A 13 30.69 9.81 82.70
CA ALA A 13 30.77 11.20 82.26
C ALA A 13 31.00 11.27 80.74
N ASP A 14 31.90 10.47 80.17
CA ASP A 14 32.18 10.50 78.72
C ASP A 14 30.93 10.19 77.88
N LYS A 15 30.13 9.20 78.30
CA LYS A 15 28.85 8.87 77.64
C LYS A 15 27.81 9.98 77.80
N ALA A 16 27.77 10.63 78.96
CA ALA A 16 26.89 11.77 79.20
C ALA A 16 27.24 12.95 78.29
N PHE A 17 28.53 13.28 78.17
CA PHE A 17 29.00 14.35 77.26
C PHE A 17 28.69 14.03 75.80
N ALA A 18 28.92 12.79 75.34
CA ALA A 18 28.60 12.39 73.97
C ALA A 18 27.10 12.49 73.65
N LEU A 19 26.24 12.01 74.56
CA LEU A 19 24.78 12.11 74.39
C LEU A 19 24.33 13.58 74.34
N CYS A 20 24.84 14.42 75.24
CA CYS A 20 24.50 15.84 75.28
C CYS A 20 25.00 16.59 74.03
N GLY A 21 26.18 16.22 73.52
CA GLY A 21 26.70 16.75 72.26
C GLY A 21 25.79 16.42 71.08
N ILE A 22 25.37 15.16 70.95
CA ILE A 22 24.45 14.73 69.88
C ILE A 22 23.10 15.44 69.99
N VAL A 23 22.51 15.48 71.19
CA VAL A 23 21.23 16.16 71.41
C VAL A 23 21.34 17.66 71.13
N GLY A 24 22.45 18.29 71.52
CA GLY A 24 22.73 19.70 71.21
C GLY A 24 22.80 19.97 69.71
N VAL A 25 23.51 19.12 68.95
CA VAL A 25 23.62 19.25 67.49
C VAL A 25 22.27 19.05 66.80
N ILE A 26 21.51 18.01 67.17
CA ILE A 26 20.18 17.75 66.62
C ILE A 26 19.22 18.90 66.94
N SER A 27 19.25 19.37 68.17
CA SER A 27 18.43 20.48 68.64
C SER A 27 18.72 21.76 67.86
N ASP A 28 19.99 21.98 67.52
CA ASP A 28 20.42 23.15 66.76
C ASP A 28 20.01 23.07 65.28
N LEU A 29 20.26 21.92 64.64
CA LEU A 29 19.88 21.68 63.24
C LEU A 29 18.37 21.75 63.02
N SER A 30 17.56 21.42 64.03
CA SER A 30 16.10 21.39 63.93
C SER A 30 15.44 22.74 64.22
N GLN A 31 16.20 23.75 64.65
CA GLN A 31 15.69 25.07 65.01
C GLN A 31 14.79 25.73 63.95
N PRO A 32 15.09 25.65 62.63
CA PRO A 32 14.23 26.26 61.61
C PRO A 32 12.84 25.62 61.52
N VAL A 33 12.71 24.35 61.92
CA VAL A 33 11.45 23.59 61.84
C VAL A 33 10.68 23.70 63.16
N ALA A 34 11.36 23.66 64.30
CA ALA A 34 10.77 23.78 65.63
C ALA A 34 11.80 24.22 66.69
N PRO A 35 11.40 24.90 67.78
CA PRO A 35 12.30 25.34 68.85
C PRO A 35 12.71 24.19 69.79
N VAL A 36 13.40 23.18 69.25
CA VAL A 36 13.74 21.94 69.96
C VAL A 36 14.57 22.20 71.21
N ALA A 37 15.44 23.23 71.20
CA ALA A 37 16.27 23.58 72.35
C ALA A 37 15.43 23.96 73.57
N SER A 38 14.30 24.66 73.34
CA SER A 38 13.35 25.01 74.39
C SER A 38 12.66 23.78 74.96
N TYR A 39 12.28 22.81 74.12
CA TYR A 39 11.67 21.57 74.58
C TYR A 39 12.65 20.72 75.40
N VAL A 40 13.90 20.58 74.93
CA VAL A 40 14.95 19.83 75.66
C VAL A 40 15.27 20.51 77.00
N LEU A 41 15.32 21.84 77.06
CA LEU A 41 15.51 22.57 78.31
C LEU A 41 14.40 22.28 79.32
N VAL A 42 13.13 22.39 78.92
CA VAL A 42 11.98 22.14 79.79
C VAL A 42 12.00 20.70 80.31
N LEU A 43 12.21 19.73 79.43
CA LEU A 43 12.30 18.32 79.82
C LEU A 43 13.47 18.03 80.75
N SER A 44 14.62 18.68 80.54
CA SER A 44 15.80 18.53 81.39
C SER A 44 15.58 19.12 82.78
N ILE A 45 14.90 20.25 82.89
CA ILE A 45 14.52 20.86 84.18
C ILE A 45 13.53 19.94 84.93
N LEU A 46 12.52 19.41 84.23
CA LEU A 46 11.60 18.43 84.81
C LEU A 46 12.34 17.17 85.29
N GLY A 47 13.31 16.70 84.50
CA GLY A 47 14.22 15.61 84.88
C GLY A 47 15.01 15.91 86.16
N LEU A 48 15.57 17.10 86.29
CA LEU A 48 16.26 17.51 87.53
C LEU A 48 15.33 17.56 88.73
N LEU A 49 14.12 18.11 88.57
CA LEU A 49 13.12 18.19 89.64
C LEU A 49 12.67 16.80 90.10
N THR A 50 12.48 15.87 89.15
CA THR A 50 12.13 14.48 89.48
C THR A 50 13.27 13.75 90.18
N VAL A 51 14.52 13.88 89.73
CA VAL A 51 15.68 13.31 90.42
C VAL A 51 15.83 13.89 91.84
N PHE A 52 15.62 15.20 92.00
CA PHE A 52 15.65 15.87 93.30
C PHE A 52 14.54 15.38 94.23
N ALA A 53 13.29 15.32 93.75
CA ALA A 53 12.15 14.83 94.52
C ALA A 53 12.37 13.38 94.99
N ILE A 54 12.80 12.48 94.10
CA ILE A 54 13.13 11.09 94.45
C ILE A 54 14.26 11.04 95.49
N GLY A 55 15.24 11.93 95.39
CA GLY A 55 16.33 12.06 96.36
C GLY A 55 15.86 12.41 97.77
N LEU A 56 14.87 13.28 97.92
CA LEU A 56 14.30 13.65 99.24
C LEU A 56 13.64 12.46 99.95
N PHE A 57 13.05 11.53 99.21
CA PHE A 57 12.31 10.39 99.78
C PHE A 57 13.13 9.12 99.99
N SER A 58 14.40 9.10 99.56
CA SER A 58 15.19 7.87 99.56
C SER A 58 16.55 8.04 100.24
N HIS A 59 16.69 7.41 101.41
CA HIS A 59 17.83 7.57 102.31
C HIS A 59 19.15 6.94 101.81
N GLN A 60 19.15 6.26 100.66
CA GLN A 60 20.33 5.61 100.09
C GLN A 60 20.72 6.26 98.76
N GLN A 61 21.87 6.94 98.75
CA GLN A 61 22.40 7.69 97.60
C GLN A 61 23.01 6.74 96.56
N SER A 62 22.22 6.33 95.57
CA SER A 62 22.69 5.47 94.48
C SER A 62 23.41 6.27 93.39
N GLN A 63 24.50 5.72 92.84
CA GLN A 63 25.29 6.39 91.80
C GLN A 63 24.48 6.72 90.54
N ALA A 64 23.43 5.94 90.25
CA ALA A 64 22.52 6.18 89.13
C ALA A 64 21.77 7.52 89.20
N ARG A 65 21.45 8.02 90.41
CA ARG A 65 20.80 9.32 90.57
C ARG A 65 21.76 10.47 90.32
N LEU A 66 23.01 10.31 90.76
CA LEU A 66 24.06 11.30 90.52
C LEU A 66 24.37 11.41 89.02
N THR A 67 24.44 10.29 88.30
CA THR A 67 24.64 10.32 86.85
C THR A 67 23.41 10.87 86.10
N ALA A 68 22.18 10.51 86.49
CA ALA A 68 20.97 11.07 85.88
C ALA A 68 20.83 12.58 86.12
N GLY A 69 21.09 13.05 87.35
CA GLY A 69 21.12 14.47 87.69
C GLY A 69 22.22 15.22 86.93
N PHE A 70 23.40 14.62 86.80
CA PHE A 70 24.50 15.19 86.02
C PHE A 70 24.15 15.32 84.53
N VAL A 71 23.57 14.28 83.90
CA VAL A 71 23.12 14.32 82.50
C VAL A 71 22.03 15.37 82.29
N CYS A 72 21.00 15.41 83.13
CA CYS A 72 19.93 16.40 83.00
C CYS A 72 20.45 17.83 83.23
N GLY A 73 21.37 18.01 84.18
CA GLY A 73 22.04 19.29 84.42
C GLY A 73 22.87 19.74 83.22
N LEU A 74 23.58 18.82 82.59
CA LEU A 74 24.39 19.11 81.42
C LEU A 74 23.54 19.42 80.18
N LEU A 75 22.46 18.67 79.94
CA LEU A 75 21.49 18.96 78.88
C LEU A 75 20.80 20.31 79.09
N ALA A 76 20.39 20.62 80.32
CA ALA A 76 19.81 21.92 80.66
C ALA A 76 20.82 23.05 80.43
N ALA A 77 22.08 22.88 80.84
CA ALA A 77 23.13 23.85 80.63
C ALA A 77 23.42 24.09 79.14
N VAL A 78 23.60 23.02 78.36
CA VAL A 78 23.84 23.11 76.90
C VAL A 78 22.65 23.77 76.20
N SER A 79 21.42 23.36 76.52
CA SER A 79 20.20 23.93 75.91
C SER A 79 20.01 25.40 76.29
N ALA A 80 20.29 25.77 77.55
CA ALA A 80 20.22 27.15 78.01
C ALA A 80 21.29 28.02 77.33
N ILE A 81 22.51 27.51 77.14
CA ILE A 81 23.57 28.19 76.40
C ILE A 81 23.15 28.40 74.94
N LEU A 82 22.58 27.39 74.28
CA LEU A 82 22.09 27.51 72.90
C LEU A 82 21.00 28.59 72.79
N ILE A 83 20.01 28.58 73.68
CA ILE A 83 18.94 29.59 73.70
C ILE A 83 19.51 30.99 73.97
N LEU A 84 20.49 31.12 74.87
CA LEU A 84 21.11 32.39 75.19
C LEU A 84 21.95 32.93 74.03
N LEU A 85 22.67 32.06 73.32
CA LEU A 85 23.39 32.41 72.09
C LEU A 85 22.43 32.77 70.93
N GLN A 86 21.26 32.14 70.87
CA GLN A 86 20.18 32.52 69.95
C GLN A 86 19.58 33.89 70.29
N ALA A 87 19.43 34.22 71.58
CA ALA A 87 18.93 35.52 72.00
C ALA A 87 19.91 36.67 71.72
N GLN A 88 21.22 36.40 71.64
CA GLN A 88 22.24 37.43 71.37
C GLN A 88 22.34 37.85 69.91
N LYS A 89 21.94 36.99 68.96
CA LYS A 89 21.95 37.31 67.53
C LYS A 89 20.63 36.83 66.89
N PRO A 90 19.77 37.73 66.40
CA PRO A 90 18.50 37.31 65.79
C PRO A 90 18.69 36.40 64.56
N GLU A 91 19.80 36.56 63.82
CA GLU A 91 20.13 35.72 62.65
C GLU A 91 20.41 34.25 62.98
N THR A 92 20.80 33.93 64.23
CA THR A 92 21.01 32.53 64.65
C THR A 92 19.70 31.84 65.04
N GLY A 93 18.60 32.59 65.16
CA GLY A 93 17.26 32.05 65.38
C GLY A 93 16.71 31.28 64.18
N GLU A 94 17.09 31.68 62.95
CA GLU A 94 16.59 31.07 61.71
C GLU A 94 17.38 29.85 61.23
N ARG A 95 18.67 29.75 61.61
CA ARG A 95 19.56 28.67 61.17
C ARG A 95 20.05 27.78 62.32
N GLY A 96 19.85 28.14 63.57
CA GLY A 96 20.54 27.51 64.68
C GLY A 96 21.97 28.04 64.83
N VAL A 97 22.52 27.90 66.02
CA VAL A 97 23.83 28.44 66.42
C VAL A 97 24.96 27.76 65.66
N LEU A 98 25.01 26.43 65.59
CA LEU A 98 26.09 25.70 64.93
C LEU A 98 26.10 25.93 63.42
N ALA A 99 24.92 25.90 62.77
CA ALA A 99 24.81 26.18 61.34
C ALA A 99 25.24 27.61 60.98
N SER A 100 25.08 28.56 61.92
CA SER A 100 25.48 29.96 61.72
C SER A 100 26.99 30.19 61.86
N TYR A 101 27.71 29.34 62.60
CA TYR A 101 29.15 29.48 62.83
C TYR A 101 29.99 28.45 62.05
N VAL A 102 29.40 27.34 61.61
CA VAL A 102 30.08 26.25 60.90
C VAL A 102 29.41 26.06 59.53
N GLU A 103 30.06 26.60 58.50
CA GLU A 103 29.54 26.62 57.12
C GLU A 103 29.10 25.23 56.58
N PRO A 104 29.85 24.13 56.78
CA PRO A 104 29.39 22.80 56.36
C PRO A 104 28.04 22.37 56.98
N ILE A 105 27.78 22.77 58.22
CA ILE A 105 26.54 22.42 58.94
C ILE A 105 25.38 23.27 58.38
N GLY A 106 25.63 24.54 58.06
CA GLY A 106 24.66 25.40 57.37
C GLY A 106 24.26 24.88 55.99
N ALA A 107 25.23 24.39 55.20
CA ALA A 107 24.96 23.79 53.89
C ALA A 107 24.09 22.52 54.00
N LEU A 108 24.35 21.68 54.99
CA LEU A 108 23.56 20.46 55.23
C LEU A 108 22.12 20.79 55.63
N GLN A 109 21.93 21.77 56.51
CA GLN A 109 20.59 22.20 56.94
C GLN A 109 19.78 22.76 55.77
N ALA A 110 20.40 23.55 54.90
CA ALA A 110 19.76 24.08 53.70
C ALA A 110 19.28 22.97 52.75
N GLN A 111 20.10 21.93 52.53
CA GLN A 111 19.73 20.78 51.69
C GLN A 111 18.54 19.99 52.27
N ILE A 112 18.48 19.81 53.59
CA ILE A 112 17.37 19.09 54.24
C ILE A 112 16.06 19.86 54.10
N LEU A 113 16.10 21.20 54.19
CA LEU A 113 14.92 22.04 54.02
C LEU A 113 14.40 22.04 52.57
N ASP A 114 15.31 22.08 51.59
CA ASP A 114 14.96 22.03 50.17
C ASP A 114 14.30 20.70 49.79
N LEU A 115 14.83 19.57 50.30
CA LEU A 115 14.24 18.25 50.10
C LEU A 115 12.82 18.13 50.68
N GLN A 116 12.51 18.82 51.80
CA GLN A 116 11.14 18.83 52.33
C GLN A 116 10.19 19.63 51.43
N ALA A 117 10.65 20.73 50.84
CA ALA A 117 9.87 21.50 49.89
C ALA A 117 9.54 20.66 48.65
N ASP A 118 10.54 19.99 48.08
CA ASP A 118 10.39 19.09 46.92
C ASP A 118 9.39 17.96 47.20
N ILE A 119 9.47 17.32 48.37
CA ILE A 119 8.54 16.25 48.76
C ILE A 119 7.09 16.77 48.80
N SER A 120 6.88 17.99 49.29
CA SER A 120 5.54 18.60 49.35
C SER A 120 4.98 18.93 47.96
N GLU A 121 5.83 19.30 47.02
CA GLU A 121 5.45 19.57 45.62
C GLU A 121 5.12 18.27 44.87
N ILE A 122 5.88 17.20 45.11
CA ILE A 122 5.61 15.86 44.57
C ILE A 122 4.25 15.34 45.05
N ASP A 123 3.90 15.50 46.34
CA ASP A 123 2.58 15.08 46.85
C ASP A 123 1.44 15.82 46.14
N ARG A 124 1.57 17.14 45.95
CA ARG A 124 0.57 17.95 45.22
C ARG A 124 0.42 17.51 43.76
N THR A 125 1.53 17.25 43.09
CA THR A 125 1.54 16.81 41.69
C THR A 125 0.89 15.43 41.54
N THR A 126 1.21 14.51 42.47
CA THR A 126 0.62 13.17 42.50
C THR A 126 -0.90 13.23 42.64
N ARG A 127 -1.44 14.06 43.54
CA ARG A 127 -2.90 14.23 43.69
C ARG A 127 -3.58 14.79 42.44
N LYS A 128 -2.92 15.71 41.73
CA LYS A 128 -3.44 16.25 40.45
C LYS A 128 -3.48 15.18 39.37
N ILE A 129 -2.47 14.30 39.32
CA ILE A 129 -2.44 13.17 38.39
C ILE A 129 -3.60 12.21 38.69
N ASP A 130 -3.83 11.83 39.95
CA ASP A 130 -4.94 10.95 40.33
C ASP A 130 -6.31 11.50 39.93
N ALA A 131 -6.55 12.79 40.16
CA ALA A 131 -7.79 13.45 39.76
C ALA A 131 -7.98 13.44 38.23
N THR A 132 -6.90 13.70 37.48
CA THR A 132 -6.92 13.70 36.01
C THR A 132 -7.15 12.28 35.45
N THR A 133 -6.52 11.27 36.04
CA THR A 133 -6.71 9.86 35.66
C THR A 133 -8.17 9.42 35.85
N THR A 134 -8.80 9.84 36.96
CA THR A 134 -10.22 9.55 37.22
C THR A 134 -11.13 10.21 36.17
N GLU A 135 -10.82 11.42 35.72
CA GLU A 135 -11.56 12.10 34.66
C GLU A 135 -11.38 11.41 33.30
N ILE A 136 -10.16 10.96 32.98
CA ILE A 136 -9.86 10.20 31.76
C ILE A 136 -10.64 8.87 31.75
N ASP A 137 -10.69 8.14 32.86
CA ASP A 137 -11.47 6.90 32.97
C ASP A 137 -12.97 7.14 32.73
N ALA A 138 -13.52 8.23 33.28
CA ALA A 138 -14.91 8.60 33.07
C ALA A 138 -15.19 8.93 31.60
N ARG A 139 -14.31 9.69 30.95
CA ARG A 139 -14.42 10.02 29.51
C ARG A 139 -14.29 8.79 28.62
N THR A 140 -13.40 7.86 28.96
CA THR A 140 -13.20 6.62 28.20
C THR A 140 -14.47 5.77 28.19
N ARG A 141 -15.17 5.66 29.34
CA ARG A 141 -16.47 4.96 29.41
C ARG A 141 -17.54 5.60 28.53
N VAL A 142 -17.58 6.94 28.46
CA VAL A 142 -18.52 7.65 27.57
C VAL A 142 -18.19 7.38 26.10
N ILE A 143 -16.91 7.33 25.73
CA ILE A 143 -16.46 6.98 24.38
C ILE A 143 -16.85 5.54 24.03
N ASP A 144 -16.66 4.58 24.94
CA ASP A 144 -17.03 3.18 24.73
C ASP A 144 -18.54 3.04 24.48
N GLU A 145 -19.37 3.73 25.28
CA GLU A 145 -20.81 3.69 25.11
C GLU A 145 -21.25 4.35 23.80
N THR A 146 -20.70 5.52 23.47
CA THR A 146 -20.98 6.20 22.19
C THR A 146 -20.57 5.32 20.99
N THR A 147 -19.46 4.59 21.11
CA THR A 147 -18.97 3.68 20.08
C THR A 147 -19.91 2.49 19.91
N ARG A 148 -20.46 1.96 21.01
CA ARG A 148 -21.45 0.88 20.99
C ARG A 148 -22.75 1.33 20.31
N GLU A 149 -23.28 2.48 20.70
CA GLU A 149 -24.48 3.07 20.09
C GLU A 149 -24.28 3.33 18.58
N THR A 150 -23.12 3.86 18.20
CA THR A 150 -22.75 4.09 16.79
C THR A 150 -22.68 2.78 16.01
N LYS A 151 -22.09 1.73 16.59
CA LYS A 151 -22.02 0.39 15.97
C LYS A 151 -23.40 -0.21 15.77
N GLU A 152 -24.30 -0.04 16.73
CA GLU A 152 -25.70 -0.48 16.63
C GLU A 152 -26.51 0.34 15.61
N ALA A 153 -26.27 1.65 15.50
CA ALA A 153 -26.88 2.50 14.50
C ALA A 153 -26.41 2.14 13.08
N ILE A 154 -25.10 1.91 12.88
CA ILE A 154 -24.54 1.43 11.62
C ILE A 154 -25.06 0.03 11.27
N GLY A 155 -25.22 -0.85 12.25
CA GLY A 155 -25.81 -2.17 12.06
C GLY A 155 -27.22 -2.11 11.50
N ARG A 156 -28.03 -1.15 11.97
CA ARG A 156 -29.39 -0.90 11.47
C ARG A 156 -29.43 -0.31 10.05
N VAL A 157 -28.46 0.53 9.67
CA VAL A 157 -28.40 1.14 8.33
C VAL A 157 -27.90 0.16 7.25
N LYS A 158 -27.09 -0.84 7.61
CA LYS A 158 -26.51 -1.81 6.66
C LYS A 158 -27.40 -3.01 6.32
N GLN A 159 -28.63 -3.08 6.82
CA GLN A 159 -29.48 -4.28 6.74
C GLN A 159 -30.71 -4.18 5.85
N GLU A 160 -30.91 -3.10 5.09
CA GLU A 160 -31.84 -3.17 3.97
C GLU A 160 -31.12 -3.85 2.80
N THR A 161 -31.14 -5.19 2.81
CA THR A 161 -31.09 -5.92 1.54
C THR A 161 -32.29 -5.45 0.73
N SER A 162 -32.03 -4.62 -0.26
CA SER A 162 -33.04 -4.10 -1.16
C SER A 162 -33.28 -5.14 -2.24
N ASP A 163 -34.55 -5.47 -2.48
CA ASP A 163 -34.93 -6.30 -3.64
C ASP A 163 -34.62 -5.60 -4.98
N ASP A 164 -34.42 -4.27 -4.98
CA ASP A 164 -33.95 -3.50 -6.14
C ASP A 164 -32.42 -3.60 -6.30
N PRO A 165 -31.91 -4.25 -7.37
CA PRO A 165 -30.48 -4.40 -7.61
C PRO A 165 -29.73 -3.07 -7.78
N ARG A 166 -30.41 -2.01 -8.22
CA ARG A 166 -29.79 -0.68 -8.40
C ARG A 166 -29.53 -0.01 -7.06
N LYS A 167 -30.42 -0.20 -6.10
CA LYS A 167 -30.24 0.29 -4.72
C LYS A 167 -29.14 -0.49 -4.01
N GLU A 168 -29.03 -1.80 -4.24
CA GLU A 168 -27.90 -2.61 -3.75
C GLU A 168 -26.55 -2.12 -4.30
N LEU A 169 -26.46 -1.84 -5.60
CA LEU A 169 -25.25 -1.24 -6.19
C LEU A 169 -24.91 0.12 -5.56
N ALA A 170 -25.90 0.98 -5.34
CA ALA A 170 -25.70 2.26 -4.68
C ALA A 170 -25.22 2.11 -3.22
N ASN A 171 -25.75 1.12 -2.49
CA ASN A 171 -25.30 0.78 -1.13
C ASN A 171 -23.84 0.29 -1.11
N MET A 172 -23.38 -0.32 -2.21
CA MET A 172 -21.98 -0.70 -2.44
C MET A 172 -21.09 0.47 -2.92
N GLY A 173 -21.66 1.67 -3.14
CA GLY A 173 -20.94 2.82 -3.68
C GLY A 173 -20.69 2.76 -5.19
N ILE A 174 -21.40 1.89 -5.91
CA ILE A 174 -21.26 1.69 -7.36
C ILE A 174 -22.42 2.41 -8.08
N SER A 175 -22.08 3.29 -9.02
CA SER A 175 -23.08 4.02 -9.81
C SER A 175 -23.67 3.14 -10.92
N TRP A 176 -24.98 3.32 -11.20
CA TRP A 176 -25.64 2.61 -12.29
C TRP A 176 -25.24 3.21 -13.65
N GLY A 177 -24.51 2.45 -14.47
CA GLY A 177 -24.15 2.86 -15.82
C GLY A 177 -23.29 1.83 -16.56
N ALA A 178 -23.18 2.01 -17.88
CA ALA A 178 -22.46 1.07 -18.74
C ALA A 178 -20.92 1.06 -18.50
N ASP A 179 -20.33 2.20 -18.12
CA ASP A 179 -18.91 2.28 -17.77
C ASP A 179 -18.58 1.57 -16.44
N PRO A 180 -19.29 1.84 -15.33
CA PRO A 180 -19.16 1.06 -14.10
C PRO A 180 -19.36 -0.45 -14.32
N PHE A 181 -20.39 -0.84 -15.08
CA PHE A 181 -20.63 -2.25 -15.38
C PHE A 181 -19.46 -2.91 -16.11
N ARG A 182 -18.91 -2.24 -17.13
CA ARG A 182 -17.69 -2.70 -17.81
C ARG A 182 -16.51 -2.81 -16.86
N GLN A 183 -16.34 -1.86 -15.96
CA GLN A 183 -15.25 -1.88 -14.98
C GLN A 183 -15.38 -3.08 -14.02
N MET A 184 -16.59 -3.36 -13.51
CA MET A 184 -16.83 -4.51 -12.63
C MET A 184 -16.58 -5.85 -13.35
N ILE A 185 -16.89 -5.92 -14.66
CA ILE A 185 -16.48 -7.06 -15.49
C ILE A 185 -14.96 -7.19 -15.51
N LYS A 186 -14.20 -6.10 -15.73
CA LYS A 186 -12.72 -6.13 -15.75
C LYS A 186 -12.11 -6.59 -14.44
N GLU A 187 -12.67 -6.10 -13.34
CA GLU A 187 -12.20 -6.39 -11.99
C GLU A 187 -12.64 -7.77 -11.49
N GLY A 188 -13.57 -8.44 -12.19
CA GLY A 188 -14.09 -9.75 -11.81
C GLY A 188 -15.02 -9.71 -10.59
N ASP A 189 -15.66 -8.57 -10.29
CA ASP A 189 -16.62 -8.45 -9.19
C ASP A 189 -17.95 -9.13 -9.57
N ILE A 190 -18.01 -10.43 -9.31
CA ILE A 190 -19.16 -11.31 -9.62
C ILE A 190 -20.46 -10.75 -9.04
N ARG A 191 -20.42 -10.21 -7.81
CA ARG A 191 -21.62 -9.72 -7.12
C ARG A 191 -22.13 -8.45 -7.79
N ALA A 192 -21.26 -7.49 -8.06
CA ALA A 192 -21.66 -6.26 -8.74
C ALA A 192 -22.17 -6.56 -10.16
N VAL A 193 -21.49 -7.44 -10.90
CA VAL A 193 -21.93 -7.90 -12.23
C VAL A 193 -23.33 -8.50 -12.18
N ASP A 194 -23.59 -9.42 -11.24
CA ASP A 194 -24.92 -10.03 -11.09
C ASP A 194 -26.01 -8.99 -10.79
N LEU A 195 -25.75 -8.02 -9.90
CA LEU A 195 -26.70 -6.93 -9.63
C LEU A 195 -26.97 -6.05 -10.86
N PHE A 196 -25.94 -5.76 -11.67
CA PHE A 196 -26.13 -5.05 -12.93
C PHE A 196 -27.06 -5.80 -13.88
N LEU A 197 -26.86 -7.12 -13.98
CA LEU A 197 -27.64 -7.99 -14.83
C LEU A 197 -29.09 -8.15 -14.35
N GLN A 198 -29.29 -8.38 -13.06
CA GLN A 198 -30.62 -8.41 -12.44
C GLN A 198 -31.39 -7.09 -12.65
N GLY A 199 -30.69 -5.96 -12.65
CA GLY A 199 -31.26 -4.64 -12.96
C GLY A 199 -31.58 -4.40 -14.45
N GLY A 200 -31.35 -5.41 -15.30
CA GLY A 200 -31.64 -5.40 -16.73
C GLY A 200 -30.53 -4.83 -17.62
N MET A 201 -29.31 -4.65 -17.11
CA MET A 201 -28.21 -4.13 -17.93
C MET A 201 -27.70 -5.17 -18.93
N LYS A 202 -27.58 -4.77 -20.19
CA LYS A 202 -27.00 -5.61 -21.25
C LYS A 202 -25.66 -5.05 -21.74
N LEU A 203 -24.80 -5.91 -22.26
CA LEU A 203 -23.64 -5.55 -23.09
C LEU A 203 -24.10 -5.12 -24.50
N SER A 204 -25.01 -4.15 -24.59
CA SER A 204 -25.54 -3.65 -25.87
C SER A 204 -25.02 -2.25 -26.17
N GLY A 205 -24.58 -2.01 -27.41
CA GLY A 205 -24.24 -0.68 -27.91
C GLY A 205 -23.38 -0.74 -29.18
N ALA A 206 -23.54 0.22 -30.09
CA ALA A 206 -22.78 0.25 -31.35
C ALA A 206 -21.23 0.25 -31.15
N ARG A 207 -20.74 0.79 -30.02
CA ARG A 207 -19.32 0.68 -29.61
C ARG A 207 -18.96 -0.67 -29.00
N ALA A 208 -19.92 -1.42 -28.44
CA ALA A 208 -19.70 -2.73 -27.87
C ALA A 208 -19.54 -3.82 -28.94
N ARG A 209 -20.21 -3.68 -30.09
CA ARG A 209 -20.25 -4.67 -31.18
C ARG A 209 -18.89 -5.01 -31.81
N ALA A 210 -17.91 -4.10 -31.76
CA ALA A 210 -16.68 -4.30 -32.53
C ALA A 210 -15.42 -4.59 -31.68
N TRP A 211 -15.43 -4.39 -30.36
CA TRP A 211 -14.17 -4.44 -29.59
C TRP A 211 -14.29 -4.97 -28.17
N VAL A 212 -15.49 -5.00 -27.60
CA VAL A 212 -15.66 -5.28 -26.16
C VAL A 212 -15.28 -6.73 -25.89
N LEU A 213 -15.98 -7.72 -26.42
CA LEU A 213 -15.71 -9.10 -26.01
C LEU A 213 -14.32 -9.63 -26.42
N PRO A 214 -13.79 -9.37 -27.63
CA PRO A 214 -12.38 -9.59 -27.93
C PRO A 214 -11.40 -9.07 -26.88
N TYR A 215 -11.62 -7.84 -26.43
CA TYR A 215 -10.77 -7.20 -25.45
C TYR A 215 -10.88 -7.89 -24.08
N TYR A 216 -12.10 -8.21 -23.63
CA TYR A 216 -12.28 -8.95 -22.37
C TYR A 216 -11.78 -10.40 -22.43
N LEU A 217 -11.93 -11.07 -23.58
CA LEU A 217 -11.48 -12.45 -23.80
C LEU A 217 -9.98 -12.58 -24.04
N VAL A 218 -9.25 -11.51 -24.35
CA VAL A 218 -7.79 -11.56 -24.54
C VAL A 218 -7.07 -11.16 -23.27
N ASP A 219 -7.54 -10.12 -22.57
CA ASP A 219 -6.86 -9.51 -21.42
C ASP A 219 -7.12 -10.22 -20.07
N ASP A 220 -7.59 -11.48 -20.06
CA ASP A 220 -7.87 -12.28 -18.85
C ASP A 220 -8.89 -11.69 -17.86
N HIS A 221 -9.57 -10.63 -18.28
CA HIS A 221 -10.62 -9.94 -17.54
C HIS A 221 -11.97 -10.67 -17.55
N PHE A 222 -12.05 -11.83 -18.19
CA PHE A 222 -13.30 -12.56 -18.38
C PHE A 222 -13.22 -13.92 -17.69
N SER A 223 -13.49 -13.93 -16.38
CA SER A 223 -13.55 -15.18 -15.64
C SER A 223 -14.72 -16.05 -16.13
N PRO A 224 -14.62 -17.39 -16.03
CA PRO A 224 -15.71 -18.30 -16.36
C PRO A 224 -17.02 -17.96 -15.67
N GLU A 225 -16.97 -17.45 -14.43
CA GLU A 225 -18.11 -17.08 -13.63
C GLU A 225 -18.84 -15.85 -14.17
N VAL A 226 -18.09 -14.81 -14.58
CA VAL A 226 -18.65 -13.63 -15.25
C VAL A 226 -19.31 -14.04 -16.56
N ALA A 227 -18.64 -14.88 -17.34
CA ALA A 227 -19.17 -15.36 -18.61
C ALA A 227 -20.51 -16.09 -18.42
N ASP A 228 -20.57 -16.99 -17.44
CA ASP A 228 -21.78 -17.74 -17.13
C ASP A 228 -22.93 -16.84 -16.65
N LEU A 229 -22.63 -15.78 -15.88
CA LEU A 229 -23.61 -14.77 -15.49
C LEU A 229 -24.18 -14.01 -16.69
N LEU A 230 -23.30 -13.56 -17.59
CA LEU A 230 -23.70 -12.83 -18.79
C LEU A 230 -24.57 -13.69 -19.72
N LEU A 231 -24.25 -14.98 -19.83
CA LEU A 231 -25.02 -15.97 -20.58
C LEU A 231 -26.40 -16.20 -19.95
N ARG A 232 -26.46 -16.46 -18.64
CA ARG A 232 -27.72 -16.76 -17.93
C ARG A 232 -28.72 -15.60 -17.99
N ASN A 233 -28.24 -14.37 -18.08
CA ASN A 233 -29.07 -13.16 -18.09
C ASN A 233 -29.34 -12.60 -19.49
N ASP A 234 -29.00 -13.32 -20.57
CA ASP A 234 -29.19 -12.87 -21.96
C ASP A 234 -28.63 -11.45 -22.21
N ALA A 235 -27.49 -11.17 -21.57
CA ALA A 235 -26.88 -9.84 -21.60
C ALA A 235 -25.97 -9.62 -22.81
N VAL A 236 -25.75 -10.64 -23.64
CA VAL A 236 -24.86 -10.58 -24.81
C VAL A 236 -25.67 -10.88 -26.06
N GLU A 237 -25.71 -9.93 -27.00
CA GLU A 237 -26.34 -10.14 -28.32
C GLU A 237 -25.38 -10.95 -29.22
N PRO A 238 -25.74 -12.17 -29.66
CA PRO A 238 -24.87 -13.00 -30.50
C PRO A 238 -24.48 -12.30 -31.81
N ASP A 239 -25.41 -11.56 -32.40
CA ASP A 239 -25.20 -10.92 -33.69
C ASP A 239 -24.21 -9.76 -33.59
N GLY A 240 -24.28 -8.98 -32.50
CA GLY A 240 -23.31 -7.93 -32.24
C GLY A 240 -21.93 -8.46 -31.86
N LEU A 241 -21.86 -9.68 -31.35
CA LEU A 241 -20.64 -10.28 -30.83
C LEU A 241 -19.84 -11.03 -31.89
N CYS A 242 -20.54 -11.79 -32.72
CA CYS A 242 -19.95 -12.82 -33.56
C CYS A 242 -20.05 -12.49 -35.06
N VAL A 243 -20.87 -11.52 -35.49
CA VAL A 243 -21.16 -11.32 -36.94
C VAL A 243 -20.08 -10.53 -37.69
N ASP A 244 -19.12 -9.89 -37.00
CA ASP A 244 -17.90 -9.35 -37.63
C ASP A 244 -16.85 -10.46 -37.98
N ALA A 245 -17.31 -11.73 -37.99
CA ALA A 245 -16.55 -12.99 -38.00
C ALA A 245 -15.57 -13.23 -39.17
N GLY A 246 -15.44 -12.32 -40.13
CA GLY A 246 -14.48 -12.49 -41.23
C GLY A 246 -13.07 -11.97 -40.94
N LYS A 247 -12.93 -10.96 -40.08
CA LYS A 247 -11.66 -10.23 -39.94
C LYS A 247 -10.91 -10.52 -38.63
N ARG A 248 -11.58 -11.05 -37.61
CA ARG A 248 -11.00 -11.22 -36.28
C ARG A 248 -11.38 -12.52 -35.57
N PHE A 249 -12.32 -13.30 -36.10
CA PHE A 249 -12.78 -14.53 -35.44
C PHE A 249 -11.63 -15.55 -35.33
N ASP A 250 -10.77 -15.65 -36.35
CA ASP A 250 -9.62 -16.56 -36.37
C ASP A 250 -8.55 -16.27 -35.29
N VAL A 251 -8.41 -15.01 -34.86
CA VAL A 251 -7.46 -14.61 -33.81
C VAL A 251 -7.88 -15.13 -32.43
N TYR A 252 -9.18 -15.29 -32.17
CA TYR A 252 -9.67 -15.61 -30.82
C TYR A 252 -9.78 -17.12 -30.52
N PHE A 253 -9.94 -17.96 -31.55
CA PHE A 253 -10.15 -19.41 -31.35
C PHE A 253 -8.89 -20.26 -31.48
N LEU A 254 -7.85 -19.72 -32.12
CA LEU A 254 -6.67 -20.49 -32.52
C LEU A 254 -5.37 -20.02 -31.84
N ASP A 255 -5.42 -18.97 -31.03
CA ASP A 255 -4.25 -18.60 -30.23
C ASP A 255 -4.17 -19.47 -28.97
N GLU A 256 -3.48 -20.61 -29.10
CA GLU A 256 -3.21 -21.55 -28.00
C GLU A 256 -2.45 -20.92 -26.82
N ARG A 257 -1.92 -19.71 -26.98
CA ARG A 257 -1.20 -18.99 -25.92
C ARG A 257 -2.13 -18.34 -24.90
N LEU A 258 -3.45 -18.33 -25.12
CA LEU A 258 -4.40 -17.74 -24.19
C LEU A 258 -4.67 -18.66 -22.98
N PRO A 259 -4.60 -18.14 -21.73
CA PRO A 259 -4.95 -18.91 -20.54
C PRO A 259 -6.44 -19.28 -20.53
N HIS A 260 -6.78 -20.42 -19.92
CA HIS A 260 -8.16 -20.93 -19.79
C HIS A 260 -8.92 -21.13 -21.12
N LEU A 261 -8.19 -21.47 -22.19
CA LEU A 261 -8.71 -21.65 -23.55
C LEU A 261 -9.98 -22.50 -23.61
N ASP A 262 -10.04 -23.63 -22.90
CA ASP A 262 -11.19 -24.55 -22.94
C ASP A 262 -12.48 -23.90 -22.40
N LYS A 263 -12.40 -23.20 -21.27
CA LYS A 263 -13.56 -22.52 -20.68
C LYS A 263 -14.03 -21.35 -21.53
N ARG A 264 -13.10 -20.59 -22.13
CA ARG A 264 -13.43 -19.50 -23.07
C ARG A 264 -14.09 -20.04 -24.34
N ARG A 265 -13.59 -21.16 -24.87
CA ARG A 265 -14.19 -21.87 -26.00
C ARG A 265 -15.62 -22.31 -25.70
N ASP A 266 -15.91 -22.86 -24.53
CA ASP A 266 -17.27 -23.26 -24.19
C ASP A 266 -18.24 -22.07 -24.14
N VAL A 267 -17.82 -20.94 -23.56
CA VAL A 267 -18.61 -19.71 -23.54
C VAL A 267 -18.85 -19.19 -24.96
N LEU A 268 -17.79 -19.08 -25.76
CA LEU A 268 -17.87 -18.62 -27.13
C LEU A 268 -18.77 -19.52 -27.99
N ARG A 269 -18.72 -20.83 -27.77
CA ARG A 269 -19.63 -21.78 -28.43
C ARG A 269 -21.07 -21.49 -28.03
N LYS A 270 -21.37 -21.33 -26.74
CA LYS A 270 -22.73 -21.03 -26.26
C LYS A 270 -23.28 -19.73 -26.84
N VAL A 271 -22.46 -18.68 -26.99
CA VAL A 271 -22.92 -17.41 -27.59
C VAL A 271 -22.98 -17.47 -29.11
N CYS A 272 -21.93 -17.98 -29.76
CA CYS A 272 -21.75 -17.84 -31.21
C CYS A 272 -22.29 -19.02 -32.03
N ALA A 273 -22.71 -20.14 -31.44
CA ALA A 273 -23.28 -21.27 -32.19
C ALA A 273 -24.72 -21.03 -32.70
N THR A 274 -25.08 -19.78 -33.00
CA THR A 274 -26.39 -19.41 -33.55
C THR A 274 -26.50 -19.74 -35.03
N PRO A 275 -27.74 -19.92 -35.56
CA PRO A 275 -27.96 -20.15 -36.99
C PRO A 275 -27.38 -19.04 -37.88
N ASP A 276 -27.47 -17.78 -37.44
CA ASP A 276 -27.02 -16.62 -38.23
C ASP A 276 -25.50 -16.57 -38.35
N VAL A 277 -24.76 -16.80 -37.25
CA VAL A 277 -23.30 -16.87 -37.27
C VAL A 277 -22.83 -18.04 -38.14
N LYS A 278 -23.46 -19.22 -38.01
CA LYS A 278 -23.17 -20.38 -38.85
C LYS A 278 -23.38 -20.07 -40.34
N LYS A 279 -24.44 -19.35 -40.69
CA LYS A 279 -24.74 -18.93 -42.05
C LYS A 279 -23.68 -17.98 -42.61
N VAL A 280 -23.19 -17.04 -41.82
CA VAL A 280 -22.12 -16.10 -42.20
C VAL A 280 -20.80 -16.85 -42.44
N VAL A 281 -20.38 -17.71 -41.51
CA VAL A 281 -19.14 -18.50 -41.66
C VAL A 281 -19.21 -19.40 -42.90
N GLN A 282 -20.34 -20.05 -43.14
CA GLN A 282 -20.54 -20.88 -44.34
C GLN A 282 -20.53 -20.06 -45.64
N ALA A 283 -21.06 -18.84 -45.63
CA ALA A 283 -20.97 -17.95 -46.79
C ALA A 283 -19.52 -17.58 -47.09
N GLN A 284 -18.71 -17.29 -46.08
CA GLN A 284 -17.29 -16.97 -46.23
C GLN A 284 -16.46 -18.17 -46.71
N ILE A 285 -16.75 -19.37 -46.22
CA ILE A 285 -16.10 -20.60 -46.73
C ILE A 285 -16.35 -20.73 -48.23
N ARG A 286 -17.61 -20.58 -48.68
CA ARG A 286 -17.95 -20.67 -50.10
C ARG A 286 -17.28 -19.59 -50.95
N GLU A 287 -17.23 -18.35 -50.44
CA GLU A 287 -16.55 -17.25 -51.11
C GLU A 287 -15.05 -17.52 -51.26
N GLU A 288 -14.40 -18.01 -50.19
CA GLU A 288 -12.98 -18.31 -50.19
C GLU A 288 -12.64 -19.53 -51.07
N GLU A 289 -13.47 -20.58 -51.06
CA GLU A 289 -13.34 -21.72 -51.97
C GLU A 289 -13.45 -21.28 -53.43
N ALA A 290 -14.45 -20.45 -53.76
CA ALA A 290 -14.63 -19.91 -55.10
C ALA A 290 -13.45 -19.03 -55.53
N ARG A 291 -12.91 -18.21 -54.62
CA ARG A 291 -11.71 -17.39 -54.85
C ARG A 291 -10.49 -18.25 -55.17
N LEU A 292 -10.22 -19.26 -54.35
CA LEU A 292 -9.08 -20.17 -54.52
C LEU A 292 -9.21 -20.99 -55.80
N GLU A 293 -10.41 -21.46 -56.13
CA GLU A 293 -10.66 -22.17 -57.38
C GLU A 293 -10.47 -21.26 -58.61
N ALA A 294 -10.94 -20.02 -58.55
CA ALA A 294 -10.74 -19.03 -59.59
C ALA A 294 -9.25 -18.72 -59.79
N ASN A 295 -8.50 -18.51 -58.71
CA ASN A 295 -7.06 -18.28 -58.76
C ASN A 295 -6.32 -19.49 -59.32
N ALA A 296 -6.66 -20.71 -58.87
CA ALA A 296 -6.07 -21.94 -59.39
C ALA A 296 -6.35 -22.13 -60.89
N ARG A 297 -7.54 -21.74 -61.37
CA ARG A 297 -7.87 -21.76 -62.81
C ARG A 297 -7.04 -20.77 -63.60
N VAL A 298 -6.87 -19.55 -63.10
CA VAL A 298 -5.99 -18.54 -63.73
C VAL A 298 -4.55 -19.06 -63.80
N ASN A 299 -4.03 -19.63 -62.70
CA ASN A 299 -2.68 -20.17 -62.65
C ASN A 299 -2.48 -21.37 -63.59
N ARG A 300 -3.49 -22.22 -63.78
CA ARG A 300 -3.44 -23.32 -64.76
C ARG A 300 -3.31 -22.82 -66.20
N ASN A 301 -4.02 -21.75 -66.54
CA ASN A 301 -4.01 -21.18 -67.89
C ASN A 301 -2.84 -20.20 -68.11
N ARG A 302 -2.11 -19.84 -67.04
CA ARG A 302 -1.03 -18.86 -67.05
C ARG A 302 0.04 -19.12 -68.13
N PRO A 303 0.53 -20.36 -68.36
CA PRO A 303 1.52 -20.58 -69.41
C PRO A 303 1.04 -20.17 -70.80
N GLU A 304 -0.20 -20.51 -71.15
CA GLU A 304 -0.81 -20.17 -72.45
C GLU A 304 -1.01 -18.65 -72.61
N GLU A 305 -1.43 -17.96 -71.54
CA GLU A 305 -1.59 -16.50 -71.54
C GLU A 305 -0.25 -15.77 -71.63
N ILE A 306 0.82 -16.29 -71.01
CA ILE A 306 2.18 -15.74 -71.16
C ILE A 306 2.63 -15.88 -72.62
N GLU A 307 2.47 -17.05 -73.22
CA GLU A 307 2.86 -17.26 -74.62
C GLU A 307 2.06 -16.36 -75.58
N LYS A 308 0.75 -16.21 -75.34
CA LYS A 308 -0.10 -15.30 -76.10
C LYS A 308 0.37 -13.86 -75.97
N CYS A 309 0.65 -13.39 -74.75
CA CYS A 309 1.23 -12.08 -74.50
C CYS A 309 2.55 -11.88 -75.26
N ILE A 310 3.45 -12.87 -75.23
CA ILE A 310 4.74 -12.78 -75.93
C ILE A 310 4.52 -12.64 -77.44
N ARG A 311 3.63 -13.45 -78.03
CA ARG A 311 3.33 -13.39 -79.48
C ARG A 311 2.75 -12.03 -79.87
N GLU A 312 1.74 -11.56 -79.14
CA GLU A 312 1.07 -10.29 -79.42
C GLU A 312 2.02 -9.10 -79.22
N PHE A 313 2.82 -9.11 -78.15
CA PHE A 313 3.79 -8.07 -77.88
C PHE A 313 4.83 -7.97 -79.00
N LYS A 314 5.41 -9.10 -79.42
CA LYS A 314 6.40 -9.14 -80.49
C LYS A 314 5.84 -8.70 -81.84
N ALA A 315 4.60 -9.09 -82.16
CA ALA A 315 3.93 -8.68 -83.39
C ALA A 315 3.74 -7.16 -83.48
N GLY A 316 3.47 -6.49 -82.36
CA GLY A 316 3.26 -5.04 -82.31
C GLY A 316 4.51 -4.20 -82.05
N ASN A 317 5.61 -4.80 -81.56
CA ASN A 317 6.76 -4.07 -81.04
C ASN A 317 8.08 -4.68 -81.57
N PRO A 318 8.53 -4.32 -82.78
CA PRO A 318 9.78 -4.86 -83.33
C PRO A 318 10.99 -4.45 -82.47
N VAL A 319 12.05 -5.26 -82.53
CA VAL A 319 13.23 -5.15 -81.66
C VAL A 319 13.84 -3.75 -81.69
N ASN A 320 14.15 -3.23 -82.88
CA ASN A 320 14.79 -1.91 -83.03
C ASN A 320 13.96 -0.77 -82.43
N ALA A 321 12.64 -0.77 -82.68
CA ALA A 321 11.75 0.27 -82.15
C ALA A 321 11.64 0.18 -80.61
N THR A 322 11.62 -1.03 -80.07
CA THR A 322 11.56 -1.25 -78.62
C THR A 322 12.87 -0.85 -77.94
N MET A 323 14.01 -1.14 -78.56
CA MET A 323 15.33 -0.72 -78.06
C MET A 323 15.48 0.80 -78.05
N GLU A 324 15.03 1.48 -79.12
CA GLU A 324 15.00 2.94 -79.16
C GLU A 324 14.12 3.51 -78.04
N ALA A 325 12.91 2.97 -77.87
CA ALA A 325 12.01 3.37 -76.79
C ALA A 325 12.63 3.13 -75.40
N ALA A 326 13.33 2.01 -75.20
CA ALA A 326 14.00 1.67 -73.95
C ALA A 326 15.16 2.62 -73.64
N SER A 327 15.92 3.06 -74.63
CA SER A 327 17.00 4.07 -74.44
C SER A 327 16.49 5.41 -73.89
N ARG A 328 15.22 5.74 -74.14
CA ARG A 328 14.54 6.96 -73.68
C ARG A 328 13.72 6.72 -72.41
N PHE A 329 13.56 5.48 -71.99
CA PHE A 329 12.80 5.13 -70.79
C PHE A 329 13.64 5.47 -69.55
N SER A 330 13.04 6.13 -68.56
CA SER A 330 13.74 6.48 -67.32
C SER A 330 13.17 5.68 -66.15
N ILE A 331 13.93 4.68 -65.70
CA ILE A 331 13.58 3.83 -64.54
C ILE A 331 13.46 4.63 -63.23
N PHE A 332 14.12 5.79 -63.14
CA PHE A 332 14.08 6.65 -61.95
C PHE A 332 12.86 7.58 -61.91
N SER A 333 12.14 7.71 -63.03
CA SER A 333 10.97 8.59 -63.16
C SER A 333 9.63 7.89 -62.92
N VAL A 334 9.62 6.55 -62.83
CA VAL A 334 8.40 5.76 -62.73
C VAL A 334 8.26 5.19 -61.32
N THR A 335 7.17 5.56 -60.63
CA THR A 335 6.87 5.05 -59.28
C THR A 335 6.20 3.67 -59.29
N THR A 336 5.58 3.27 -60.41
CA THR A 336 4.95 1.94 -60.57
C THR A 336 4.97 1.54 -62.04
N LEU A 337 5.61 0.41 -62.35
CA LEU A 337 5.66 -0.15 -63.71
C LEU A 337 4.31 -0.79 -64.07
N ARG A 338 3.80 -0.54 -65.27
CA ARG A 338 2.63 -1.24 -65.82
C ARG A 338 3.08 -2.33 -66.81
N PRO A 339 2.97 -3.62 -66.44
CA PRO A 339 3.29 -4.70 -67.36
C PRO A 339 2.31 -4.76 -68.55
N PRO A 340 2.69 -5.38 -69.67
CA PRO A 340 4.03 -5.91 -69.93
C PRO A 340 5.03 -4.82 -70.35
N ARG A 341 4.57 -3.74 -71.01
CA ARG A 341 5.42 -2.78 -71.73
C ARG A 341 6.44 -2.06 -70.84
N ASP A 342 6.02 -1.49 -69.72
CA ASP A 342 6.94 -0.70 -68.89
C ASP A 342 8.03 -1.58 -68.27
N THR A 343 7.69 -2.83 -67.93
CA THR A 343 8.67 -3.83 -67.49
C THR A 343 9.68 -4.14 -68.60
N VAL A 344 9.21 -4.39 -69.83
CA VAL A 344 10.11 -4.64 -70.97
C VAL A 344 11.08 -3.48 -71.19
N LEU A 345 10.57 -2.25 -71.18
CA LEU A 345 11.39 -1.05 -71.37
C LEU A 345 12.37 -0.84 -70.20
N ALA A 346 11.95 -1.09 -68.96
CA ALA A 346 12.81 -1.00 -67.80
C ALA A 346 13.97 -2.00 -67.83
N GLU A 347 13.70 -3.26 -68.20
CA GLU A 347 14.73 -4.30 -68.32
C GLU A 347 15.73 -3.98 -69.43
N LEU A 348 15.24 -3.54 -70.60
CA LEU A 348 16.10 -3.16 -71.72
C LEU A 348 16.90 -1.89 -71.42
N ASN A 349 16.30 -0.89 -70.76
CA ASN A 349 17.01 0.31 -70.33
C ASN A 349 18.13 -0.05 -69.35
N THR A 350 17.85 -0.93 -68.39
CA THR A 350 18.85 -1.43 -67.44
C THR A 350 19.99 -2.13 -68.17
N TRP A 351 19.69 -3.01 -69.13
CA TRP A 351 20.69 -3.70 -69.96
C TRP A 351 21.57 -2.71 -70.76
N LEU A 352 20.96 -1.67 -71.34
CA LEU A 352 21.69 -0.59 -72.05
C LEU A 352 22.61 0.20 -71.11
N LEU A 353 22.14 0.54 -69.90
CA LEU A 353 22.90 1.32 -68.92
C LEU A 353 24.15 0.58 -68.42
N VAL A 354 24.10 -0.75 -68.32
CA VAL A 354 25.26 -1.56 -67.89
C VAL A 354 26.21 -1.92 -69.04
N GLY A 355 26.06 -1.28 -70.20
CA GLY A 355 26.97 -1.44 -71.34
C GLY A 355 26.57 -2.50 -72.36
N GLY A 356 25.35 -3.05 -72.27
CA GLY A 356 24.70 -3.80 -73.35
C GLY A 356 25.55 -4.89 -74.00
N SER A 357 26.25 -5.72 -73.22
CA SER A 357 27.04 -6.81 -73.79
C SER A 357 26.14 -7.98 -74.20
N GLY A 358 26.35 -8.50 -75.42
CA GLY A 358 25.63 -9.66 -75.95
C GLY A 358 24.71 -9.35 -77.12
N ASP A 359 23.86 -10.32 -77.47
CA ASP A 359 22.91 -10.25 -78.58
C ASP A 359 21.66 -9.42 -78.20
N PRO A 360 21.38 -8.30 -78.90
CA PRO A 360 20.19 -7.49 -78.68
C PRO A 360 18.88 -8.27 -78.79
N ASP A 361 18.79 -9.26 -79.68
CA ASP A 361 17.60 -10.07 -79.86
C ASP A 361 17.37 -10.97 -78.63
N ALA A 362 18.44 -11.53 -78.07
CA ALA A 362 18.38 -12.31 -76.84
C ALA A 362 17.93 -11.46 -75.64
N ALA A 363 18.49 -10.25 -75.49
CA ALA A 363 18.09 -9.31 -74.43
C ALA A 363 16.61 -8.89 -74.56
N TYR A 364 16.17 -8.58 -75.77
CA TYR A 364 14.76 -8.28 -76.07
C TYR A 364 13.84 -9.46 -75.74
N ASN A 365 14.18 -10.67 -76.19
CA ASN A 365 13.38 -11.86 -75.93
C ASN A 365 13.24 -12.16 -74.43
N ALA A 366 14.33 -12.00 -73.67
CA ALA A 366 14.31 -12.17 -72.22
C ALA A 366 13.46 -11.10 -71.52
N ALA A 367 13.60 -9.83 -71.93
CA ALA A 367 12.81 -8.73 -71.38
C ALA A 367 11.31 -8.92 -71.65
N VAL A 368 10.92 -9.30 -72.88
CA VAL A 368 9.53 -9.60 -73.25
C VAL A 368 8.98 -10.78 -72.45
N ALA A 369 9.75 -11.86 -72.32
CA ALA A 369 9.33 -13.01 -71.51
C ALA A 369 9.07 -12.62 -70.05
N LYS A 370 9.96 -11.82 -69.45
CA LYS A 370 9.80 -11.30 -68.08
C LYS A 370 8.60 -10.36 -67.95
N GLY A 371 8.46 -9.39 -68.85
CA GLY A 371 7.33 -8.46 -68.84
C GLY A 371 5.97 -9.15 -68.97
N CYS A 372 5.87 -10.16 -69.82
CA CYS A 372 4.66 -10.97 -69.96
C CYS A 372 4.42 -11.90 -68.76
N ALA A 373 5.47 -12.46 -68.16
CA ALA A 373 5.36 -13.24 -66.92
C ALA A 373 4.90 -12.39 -65.73
N ASP A 374 5.33 -11.12 -65.68
CA ASP A 374 4.91 -10.13 -64.67
C ASP A 374 3.49 -9.59 -64.91
N ALA A 375 3.07 -9.47 -66.16
CA ALA A 375 1.68 -9.11 -66.50
C ALA A 375 0.69 -10.22 -66.11
N ASN A 376 1.15 -11.47 -66.17
CA ASN A 376 0.38 -12.65 -65.83
C ASN A 376 0.93 -13.28 -64.54
N ARG A 377 1.00 -12.51 -63.45
CA ARG A 377 1.51 -13.01 -62.16
C ARG A 377 0.68 -14.18 -61.65
N GLU A 378 1.36 -15.13 -61.03
CA GLU A 378 0.71 -16.21 -60.31
C GLU A 378 -0.10 -15.62 -59.15
N LEU A 379 -1.37 -16.01 -59.08
CA LEU A 379 -2.27 -15.59 -58.03
C LEU A 379 -2.09 -16.49 -56.81
N ASP A 380 -2.16 -15.90 -55.62
CA ASP A 380 -2.03 -16.65 -54.38
C ASP A 380 -3.20 -17.63 -54.18
N VAL A 381 -2.85 -18.88 -53.87
CA VAL A 381 -3.76 -19.99 -53.58
C VAL A 381 -3.59 -20.53 -52.16
N ASP A 382 -3.03 -19.72 -51.24
CA ASP A 382 -2.89 -20.07 -49.83
C ASP A 382 -4.24 -20.48 -49.21
N ARG A 383 -4.27 -21.71 -48.70
CA ARG A 383 -5.43 -22.33 -48.06
C ARG A 383 -5.54 -21.99 -46.59
N ALA A 384 -4.54 -21.36 -45.97
CA ALA A 384 -4.52 -21.13 -44.53
C ALA A 384 -5.78 -20.40 -44.04
N LYS A 385 -6.28 -19.42 -44.79
CA LYS A 385 -7.54 -18.73 -44.45
C LYS A 385 -8.74 -19.68 -44.52
N LEU A 386 -8.84 -20.50 -45.56
CA LEU A 386 -9.92 -21.47 -45.73
C LEU A 386 -9.91 -22.52 -44.59
N ASP A 387 -8.73 -23.02 -44.25
CA ASP A 387 -8.56 -24.02 -43.19
C ASP A 387 -8.97 -23.44 -41.83
N ARG A 388 -8.59 -22.18 -41.54
CA ARG A 388 -9.06 -21.46 -40.32
C ARG A 388 -10.58 -21.31 -40.29
N LEU A 389 -11.21 -20.93 -41.42
CA LEU A 389 -12.66 -20.82 -41.51
C LEU A 389 -13.37 -22.16 -41.30
N LYS A 390 -12.80 -23.26 -41.84
CA LYS A 390 -13.33 -24.62 -41.63
C LYS A 390 -13.20 -25.06 -40.18
N ALA A 391 -12.07 -24.79 -39.53
CA ALA A 391 -11.88 -25.05 -38.11
C ALA A 391 -12.90 -24.30 -37.24
N VAL A 392 -13.18 -23.03 -37.56
CA VAL A 392 -14.25 -22.25 -36.91
C VAL A 392 -15.61 -22.89 -37.14
N ALA A 393 -15.94 -23.29 -38.37
CA ALA A 393 -17.22 -23.92 -38.67
C ALA A 393 -17.41 -25.23 -37.90
N ASP A 394 -16.36 -26.05 -37.77
CA ASP A 394 -16.40 -27.29 -36.99
C ASP A 394 -16.53 -27.02 -35.49
N PHE A 395 -15.84 -26.00 -34.99
CA PHE A 395 -15.96 -25.55 -33.60
C PHE A 395 -17.40 -25.15 -33.22
N LEU A 396 -18.15 -24.54 -34.15
CA LEU A 396 -19.54 -24.13 -33.94
C LEU A 396 -20.57 -25.29 -34.08
N LYS A 397 -20.15 -26.48 -34.55
CA LYS A 397 -21.03 -27.66 -34.69
C LYS A 397 -21.19 -28.44 -33.40
N GLY A 398 -20.10 -28.61 -32.65
CA GLY A 398 -20.14 -29.15 -31.29
C GLY A 398 -20.72 -28.13 -30.34
#